data_AF-A0A3B4BJL6-F1
#
_entry.id   AF-A0A3B4BJL6-F1
#
_cell.length_a   1.000
_cell.length_b   1.000
_cell.length_c   1.000
_cell.angle_alpha   90.00
_cell.angle_beta   90.00
_cell.angle_gamma   90.00
#
_symmetry.space_group_name_H-M   'P 1'
#
loop_
_entity.id
_entity.type
_entity.pdbx_description
1 polymer ?
#
loop_
_entity_poly.entity_id
_entity_poly.type
_entity_poly.pdbx_seq_one_letter_code
_entity_poly.pdbx_strand_id
1 'polypeptide(L)'
;MKVAGVLFDAADANAIEEVNLAYENVKEVDGLDVSKEGVEAWEAAMKRYDERIDRVETRITARLRDQLGTAKNANEMFRIFSRFNALFVRPHIRGAIREYQTQLIQRVKDDIESLHDKFKVQYPQSQACKMSHVRDLPPVSGSIIWAKQIDRQLTAYMKRVEDVLGKGWENHVEGLKLKQDGDSFRAKLNTQEIFDDWARKVRLLLSCSSATLQAEPIFFFFFL
;
A
#
# COMPACT_ATOMS: atom_id res chain seq x y z
N MET A 1 -28.83 -5.70 3.22
CA MET A 1 -27.58 -4.92 3.04
C MET A 1 -27.69 -3.72 2.08
N LYS A 2 -28.81 -3.45 1.40
CA LYS A 2 -28.96 -2.29 0.48
C LYS A 2 -29.17 -0.92 1.16
N VAL A 3 -29.62 -0.89 2.42
CA VAL A 3 -30.05 0.34 3.10
C VAL A 3 -28.88 1.26 3.48
N ALA A 4 -27.71 0.69 3.81
CA ALA A 4 -26.52 1.50 4.10
C ALA A 4 -26.08 2.30 2.87
N GLY A 5 -26.05 1.69 1.68
CA GLY A 5 -25.67 2.32 0.41
C GLY A 5 -26.44 3.60 0.07
N VAL A 6 -27.75 3.61 0.28
CA VAL A 6 -28.65 4.71 -0.14
C VAL A 6 -28.57 5.92 0.80
N LEU A 7 -28.25 5.70 2.08
CA LEU A 7 -28.06 6.79 3.06
C LEU A 7 -26.72 7.51 2.87
N PHE A 8 -25.76 6.93 2.13
CA PHE A 8 -24.49 7.59 1.80
C PHE A 8 -24.71 8.77 0.86
N ASP A 9 -25.43 8.57 -0.25
CA ASP A 9 -25.65 9.60 -1.26
C ASP A 9 -26.40 10.83 -0.75
N ALA A 10 -27.48 10.66 0.03
CA ALA A 10 -28.31 11.81 0.41
C ALA A 10 -27.62 12.77 1.39
N ALA A 11 -26.87 12.24 2.36
CA ALA A 11 -26.14 13.05 3.33
C ALA A 11 -24.84 13.64 2.73
N ASP A 12 -24.18 12.90 1.83
CA ASP A 12 -23.00 13.40 1.10
C ASP A 12 -23.43 14.49 0.10
N ALA A 13 -24.58 14.34 -0.57
CA ALA A 13 -25.16 15.37 -1.45
C ALA A 13 -25.48 16.67 -0.70
N ASN A 14 -26.05 16.57 0.50
CA ASN A 14 -26.31 17.76 1.35
C ASN A 14 -25.00 18.44 1.79
N ALA A 15 -23.96 17.69 2.13
CA ALA A 15 -22.65 18.27 2.45
C ALA A 15 -22.03 18.99 1.24
N ILE A 16 -22.16 18.43 0.04
CA ILE A 16 -21.68 19.06 -1.20
C ILE A 16 -22.43 20.37 -1.48
N GLU A 17 -23.76 20.38 -1.35
CA GLU A 17 -24.57 21.59 -1.50
C GLU A 17 -24.20 22.67 -0.47
N GLU A 18 -23.97 22.29 0.79
CA GLU A 18 -23.58 23.20 1.86
C GLU A 18 -22.21 23.86 1.59
N VAL A 19 -21.24 23.08 1.09
CA VAL A 19 -19.93 23.59 0.67
C VAL A 19 -20.05 24.53 -0.54
N ASN A 20 -20.86 24.16 -1.54
CA ASN A 20 -21.08 25.01 -2.72
C ASN A 20 -21.73 26.35 -2.33
N LEU A 21 -22.74 26.33 -1.46
CA LEU A 21 -23.36 27.54 -0.93
C LEU A 21 -22.37 28.39 -0.11
N ALA A 22 -21.49 27.76 0.65
CA ALA A 22 -20.43 28.48 1.36
C ALA A 22 -19.48 29.17 0.37
N TYR A 23 -19.10 28.47 -0.70
CA TYR A 23 -18.21 28.98 -1.74
C TYR A 23 -18.83 30.14 -2.54
N GLU A 24 -20.09 30.02 -2.99
CA GLU A 24 -20.76 31.11 -3.71
C GLU A 24 -20.84 32.38 -2.85
N ASN A 25 -21.09 32.27 -1.54
CA ASN A 25 -21.11 33.43 -0.64
C ASN A 25 -19.76 34.16 -0.55
N VAL A 26 -18.63 33.46 -0.70
CA VAL A 26 -17.29 34.09 -0.71
C VAL A 26 -16.98 34.66 -2.08
N LYS A 27 -17.42 33.99 -3.15
CA LYS A 27 -17.21 34.39 -4.53
C LYS A 27 -17.95 35.69 -4.91
N GLU A 28 -19.10 35.94 -4.30
CA GLU A 28 -19.88 37.18 -4.50
C GLU A 28 -19.22 38.41 -3.81
N VAL A 29 -18.19 38.23 -2.98
CA VAL A 29 -17.42 39.33 -2.41
C VAL A 29 -16.50 39.92 -3.48
N ASP A 30 -16.50 41.26 -3.62
CA ASP A 30 -15.65 41.94 -4.58
C ASP A 30 -14.16 41.79 -4.22
N GLY A 31 -13.47 40.90 -4.93
CA GLY A 31 -12.04 40.64 -4.74
C GLY A 31 -11.13 41.77 -5.24
N LEU A 32 -11.66 42.81 -5.87
CA LEU A 32 -10.90 43.99 -6.30
C LEU A 32 -10.98 45.15 -5.30
N ASP A 33 -11.85 45.07 -4.30
CA ASP A 33 -11.97 46.09 -3.25
C ASP A 33 -10.90 45.90 -2.16
N VAL A 34 -9.79 46.62 -2.32
CA VAL A 34 -8.68 46.69 -1.35
C VAL A 34 -8.85 47.81 -0.31
N SER A 35 -10.04 48.41 -0.22
CA SER A 35 -10.35 49.37 0.85
C SER A 35 -10.38 48.69 2.22
N LYS A 36 -10.37 49.47 3.31
CA LYS A 36 -10.53 48.92 4.67
C LYS A 36 -11.86 48.16 4.81
N GLU A 37 -12.91 48.65 4.17
CA GLU A 37 -14.23 48.02 4.17
C GLU A 37 -14.23 46.70 3.38
N GLY A 38 -13.52 46.65 2.25
CA GLY A 38 -13.30 45.43 1.47
C GLY A 38 -12.51 44.35 2.23
N VAL A 39 -11.46 44.75 2.96
CA VAL A 39 -10.71 43.83 3.83
C VAL A 39 -11.57 43.28 4.96
N GLU A 40 -12.36 44.13 5.65
CA GLU A 40 -13.28 43.68 6.70
C GLU A 40 -14.38 42.76 6.16
N ALA A 41 -14.93 43.06 4.97
CA ALA A 41 -15.92 42.21 4.29
C ALA A 41 -15.32 40.85 3.90
N TRP A 42 -14.10 40.84 3.38
CA TRP A 42 -13.37 39.62 3.02
C TRP A 42 -13.05 38.75 4.24
N GLU A 43 -12.53 39.35 5.32
CA GLU A 43 -12.27 38.63 6.58
C GLU A 43 -13.56 38.04 7.17
N ALA A 44 -14.66 38.80 7.15
CA ALA A 44 -15.96 38.31 7.61
C ALA A 44 -16.50 37.16 6.73
N ALA A 45 -16.30 37.24 5.41
CA ALA A 45 -16.69 36.19 4.47
C ALA A 45 -15.85 34.92 4.63
N MET A 46 -14.52 35.04 4.75
CA MET A 46 -13.64 33.90 5.04
C MET A 46 -14.01 33.25 6.37
N LYS A 47 -14.23 34.04 7.43
CA LYS A 47 -14.63 33.49 8.73
C LYS A 47 -15.94 32.71 8.65
N ARG A 48 -16.94 33.23 7.93
CA ARG A 48 -18.22 32.52 7.71
C ARG A 48 -18.05 31.25 6.89
N TYR A 49 -17.14 31.27 5.91
CA TYR A 49 -16.81 30.09 5.11
C TYR A 49 -16.15 29.03 5.98
N ASP A 50 -15.11 29.39 6.73
CA ASP A 50 -14.40 28.48 7.64
C ASP A 50 -15.35 27.87 8.66
N GLU A 51 -16.21 28.67 9.31
CA GLU A 51 -17.23 28.16 10.25
C GLU A 51 -18.20 27.16 9.60
N ARG A 52 -18.52 27.33 8.32
CA ARG A 52 -19.42 26.44 7.58
C ARG A 52 -18.71 25.16 7.14
N ILE A 53 -17.46 25.28 6.68
CA ILE A 53 -16.60 24.13 6.39
C ILE A 53 -16.36 23.31 7.66
N ASP A 54 -16.08 23.93 8.81
CA ASP A 54 -15.88 23.24 10.08
C ASP A 54 -17.10 22.41 10.51
N ARG A 55 -18.32 22.93 10.29
CA ARG A 55 -19.57 22.18 10.54
C ARG A 55 -19.67 20.96 9.64
N VAL A 56 -19.34 21.11 8.35
CA VAL A 56 -19.32 20.00 7.39
C VAL A 56 -18.23 18.97 7.78
N GLU A 57 -17.03 19.42 8.12
CA GLU A 57 -15.93 18.55 8.57
C GLU A 57 -16.29 17.79 9.85
N THR A 58 -16.98 18.43 10.79
CA THR A 58 -17.46 17.79 12.03
C THR A 58 -18.46 16.67 11.72
N ARG A 59 -19.41 16.91 10.80
CA ARG A 59 -20.39 15.90 10.35
C ARG A 59 -19.71 14.72 9.65
N ILE A 60 -18.77 15.01 8.74
CA ILE A 60 -17.98 14.00 8.04
C ILE A 60 -17.17 13.17 9.05
N THR A 61 -16.53 13.84 10.01
CA THR A 61 -15.70 13.20 11.04
C THR A 61 -16.50 12.25 11.92
N ALA A 62 -17.67 12.69 12.42
CA ALA A 62 -18.55 11.84 13.22
C ALA A 62 -18.95 10.58 12.44
N ARG A 63 -19.36 10.75 11.18
CA ARG A 63 -19.73 9.64 10.30
C ARG A 63 -18.59 8.67 10.04
N LEU A 64 -17.39 9.20 9.76
CA LEU A 64 -16.21 8.39 9.50
C LEU A 64 -15.82 7.59 10.74
N ARG A 65 -15.92 8.17 11.94
CA ARG A 65 -15.74 7.46 13.20
C ARG A 65 -16.78 6.35 13.40
N ASP A 66 -18.05 6.61 13.11
CA ASP A 66 -19.09 5.57 13.21
C ASP A 66 -18.84 4.40 12.25
N GLN A 67 -18.38 4.69 11.03
CA GLN A 67 -17.99 3.65 10.07
C GLN A 67 -16.78 2.84 10.53
N LEU A 68 -15.77 3.51 11.08
CA LEU A 68 -14.59 2.83 11.63
C LEU A 68 -14.93 2.03 12.88
N GLY A 69 -15.85 2.51 13.72
CA GLY A 69 -16.33 1.81 14.91
C GLY A 69 -17.21 0.59 14.60
N THR A 70 -17.92 0.60 13.47
CA THR A 70 -18.76 -0.53 13.02
C THR A 70 -18.01 -1.56 12.18
N ALA A 71 -16.81 -1.22 11.69
CA ALA A 71 -15.97 -2.12 10.93
C ALA A 71 -15.46 -3.28 11.81
N LYS A 72 -15.68 -4.52 11.35
CA LYS A 72 -15.29 -5.73 12.12
C LYS A 72 -13.86 -6.14 11.85
N ASN A 73 -13.35 -5.83 10.65
CA ASN A 73 -12.05 -6.27 10.17
C ASN A 73 -11.15 -5.12 9.75
N ALA A 74 -9.84 -5.30 9.93
CA ALA A 74 -8.83 -4.35 9.45
C ALA A 74 -8.95 -4.08 7.94
N ASN A 75 -9.28 -5.10 7.14
CA ASN A 75 -9.51 -4.95 5.70
C ASN A 75 -10.70 -4.02 5.38
N GLU A 76 -11.74 -4.00 6.21
CA GLU A 76 -12.87 -3.06 6.05
C GLU A 76 -12.44 -1.65 6.42
N MET A 77 -11.69 -1.51 7.51
CA MET A 77 -11.09 -0.23 7.91
C MET A 77 -10.19 0.33 6.78
N PHE A 78 -9.28 -0.47 6.19
CA PHE A 78 -8.46 -0.04 5.06
C PHE A 78 -9.28 0.42 3.85
N ARG A 79 -10.41 -0.24 3.55
CA ARG A 79 -11.30 0.18 2.45
C ARG A 79 -11.94 1.55 2.73
N ILE A 80 -12.34 1.80 3.97
CA ILE A 80 -12.86 3.11 4.40
C ILE A 80 -11.76 4.17 4.25
N PHE A 81 -10.55 3.90 4.76
CA PHE A 81 -9.42 4.82 4.65
C PHE A 81 -9.08 5.18 3.20
N SER A 82 -9.00 4.17 2.32
CA SER A 82 -8.72 4.38 0.89
C SER A 82 -9.78 5.26 0.21
N ARG A 83 -11.06 5.13 0.58
CA ARG A 83 -12.16 5.96 0.04
C ARG A 83 -12.06 7.43 0.46
N PHE A 84 -11.63 7.70 1.69
CA PHE A 84 -11.57 9.06 2.25
C PHE A 84 -10.17 9.69 2.21
N ASN A 85 -9.21 9.08 1.48
CA ASN A 85 -7.81 9.52 1.43
C ASN A 85 -7.65 11.03 1.12
N ALA A 86 -8.45 11.56 0.20
CA ALA A 86 -8.43 12.98 -0.17
C ALA A 86 -8.77 13.94 1.00
N LEU A 87 -9.51 13.47 2.00
CA LEU A 87 -9.92 14.28 3.15
C LEU A 87 -8.87 14.34 4.27
N PHE A 88 -7.86 13.47 4.25
CA PHE A 88 -6.86 13.38 5.33
C PHE A 88 -5.82 14.51 5.33
N VAL A 89 -5.88 15.40 4.34
CA VAL A 89 -5.13 16.67 4.35
C VAL A 89 -5.73 17.66 5.35
N ARG A 90 -7.02 17.50 5.73
CA ARG A 90 -7.70 18.41 6.66
C ARG A 90 -7.31 18.13 8.13
N PRO A 91 -6.82 19.14 8.89
CA PRO A 91 -6.33 18.94 10.25
C PRO A 91 -7.37 18.37 11.23
N HIS A 92 -8.63 18.80 11.16
CA HIS A 92 -9.69 18.32 12.06
C HIS A 92 -10.00 16.83 11.85
N ILE A 93 -10.18 16.43 10.58
CA ILE A 93 -10.40 15.03 10.20
C ILE A 93 -9.19 14.18 10.59
N ARG A 94 -7.97 14.65 10.29
CA ARG A 94 -6.72 13.96 10.63
C ARG A 94 -6.55 13.75 12.13
N GLY A 95 -6.84 14.75 12.94
CA GLY A 95 -6.80 14.64 14.40
C GLY A 95 -7.76 13.57 14.92
N ALA A 96 -8.96 13.50 14.32
CA ALA A 96 -10.01 12.62 14.79
C ALA A 96 -9.78 11.12 14.48
N ILE A 97 -9.02 10.81 13.43
CA ILE A 97 -8.73 9.44 12.98
C ILE A 97 -7.38 8.90 13.47
N ARG A 98 -6.58 9.72 14.15
CA ARG A 98 -5.20 9.40 14.55
C ARG A 98 -5.08 8.11 15.36
N GLU A 99 -6.04 7.83 16.24
CA GLU A 99 -6.07 6.60 17.02
C GLU A 99 -6.19 5.35 16.12
N TYR A 100 -7.09 5.39 15.13
CA TYR A 100 -7.28 4.31 14.17
C TYR A 100 -6.07 4.15 13.23
N GLN A 101 -5.38 5.24 12.89
CA GLN A 101 -4.13 5.18 12.11
C GLN A 101 -3.08 4.35 12.87
N THR A 102 -2.85 4.63 14.15
CA THR A 102 -1.90 3.86 14.97
C THR A 102 -2.26 2.38 15.01
N GLN A 103 -3.54 2.04 15.18
CA GLN A 103 -4.00 0.64 15.18
C GLN A 103 -3.78 -0.05 13.83
N LEU A 104 -4.06 0.62 12.71
CA LEU A 104 -3.83 0.06 11.39
C LEU A 104 -2.35 -0.09 11.06
N ILE A 105 -1.53 0.88 11.45
CA ILE A 105 -0.08 0.82 11.28
C ILE A 105 0.49 -0.34 12.08
N GLN A 106 0.04 -0.56 13.32
CA GLN A 106 0.47 -1.72 14.10
C GLN A 106 0.12 -3.04 13.41
N ARG A 107 -1.10 -3.18 12.88
CA ARG A 107 -1.47 -4.38 12.12
C ARG A 107 -0.61 -4.59 10.86
N VAL A 108 -0.24 -3.52 10.16
CA VAL A 108 0.67 -3.64 9.02
C VAL A 108 2.06 -4.07 9.47
N LYS A 109 2.57 -3.57 10.60
CA LYS A 109 3.84 -4.04 11.19
C LYS A 109 3.78 -5.53 11.49
N ASP A 110 2.72 -5.99 12.16
CA ASP A 110 2.54 -7.41 12.50
C ASP A 110 2.45 -8.28 11.22
N ASP A 111 1.73 -7.80 10.19
CA ASP A 111 1.63 -8.46 8.89
C ASP A 111 3.01 -8.57 8.20
N ILE A 112 3.82 -7.50 8.22
CA ILE A 112 5.19 -7.49 7.67
C ILE A 112 6.12 -8.41 8.48
N GLU A 113 6.01 -8.42 9.80
CA GLU A 113 6.76 -9.33 10.66
C GLU A 113 6.44 -10.79 10.33
N SER A 114 5.16 -11.11 10.06
CA SER A 114 4.75 -12.43 9.60
C SER A 114 5.38 -12.81 8.25
N LEU A 115 5.63 -11.83 7.35
CA LEU A 115 6.37 -12.06 6.11
C LEU A 115 7.85 -12.34 6.39
N HIS A 116 8.44 -11.61 7.33
CA HIS A 116 9.81 -11.87 7.76
C HIS A 116 9.95 -13.28 8.33
N ASP A 117 9.03 -13.73 9.17
CA ASP A 117 9.09 -15.07 9.75
C ASP A 117 8.91 -16.17 8.70
N LYS A 118 7.99 -15.97 7.74
CA LYS A 118 7.89 -16.86 6.56
C LYS A 118 9.20 -16.90 5.78
N PHE A 119 9.84 -15.74 5.60
CA PHE A 119 11.11 -15.66 4.87
C PHE A 119 12.26 -16.36 5.60
N LYS A 120 12.33 -16.25 6.95
CA LYS A 120 13.35 -16.90 7.79
C LYS A 120 13.33 -18.42 7.67
N VAL A 121 12.16 -19.04 7.54
CA VAL A 121 12.03 -20.50 7.31
C VAL A 121 12.64 -20.92 5.98
N GLN A 122 12.79 -19.99 5.03
CA GLN A 122 13.25 -20.20 3.66
C GLN A 122 12.36 -21.15 2.84
N TYR A 123 12.46 -21.01 1.52
CA TYR A 123 11.66 -21.81 0.60
C TYR A 123 11.87 -23.33 0.76
N PRO A 124 13.09 -23.90 0.83
CA PRO A 124 13.29 -25.36 0.82
C PRO A 124 12.65 -26.09 2.01
N GLN A 125 12.59 -25.44 3.18
CA GLN A 125 12.01 -26.03 4.40
C GLN A 125 10.51 -25.74 4.52
N SER A 126 9.99 -24.80 3.73
CA SER A 126 8.58 -24.44 3.74
C SER A 126 7.69 -25.50 3.08
N GLN A 127 6.42 -25.55 3.49
CA GLN A 127 5.41 -26.37 2.81
C GLN A 127 5.21 -25.93 1.34
N ALA A 128 5.55 -24.69 0.98
CA ALA A 128 5.46 -24.21 -0.39
C ALA A 128 6.39 -24.97 -1.34
N CYS A 129 7.55 -25.44 -0.88
CA CYS A 129 8.43 -26.30 -1.68
C CYS A 129 7.80 -27.67 -1.96
N LYS A 130 7.19 -28.29 -0.95
CA LYS A 130 6.49 -29.58 -1.13
C LYS A 130 5.30 -29.43 -2.08
N MET A 131 4.51 -28.38 -1.91
CA MET A 131 3.31 -28.14 -2.72
C MET A 131 3.64 -27.77 -4.16
N SER A 132 4.69 -26.99 -4.40
CA SER A 132 5.13 -26.64 -5.75
C SER A 132 5.73 -27.84 -6.49
N HIS A 133 6.45 -28.73 -5.79
CA HIS A 133 6.91 -30.00 -6.35
C HIS A 133 5.74 -30.89 -6.80
N VAL A 134 4.65 -30.95 -6.04
CA VAL A 134 3.41 -31.65 -6.42
C VAL A 134 2.73 -31.03 -7.66
N ARG A 135 3.07 -29.79 -8.01
CA ARG A 135 2.55 -29.07 -9.19
C ARG A 135 3.58 -28.99 -10.32
N ASP A 136 4.57 -29.87 -10.31
CA ASP A 136 5.63 -29.98 -11.32
C ASP A 136 6.42 -28.68 -11.53
N LEU A 137 6.55 -27.86 -10.48
CA LEU A 137 7.39 -26.67 -10.51
C LEU A 137 8.82 -27.04 -10.04
N PRO A 138 9.85 -26.83 -10.88
CA PRO A 138 11.23 -26.99 -10.47
C PRO A 138 11.57 -26.16 -9.21
N PRO A 139 12.51 -26.62 -8.36
CA PRO A 139 12.85 -25.95 -7.11
C PRO A 139 13.37 -24.52 -7.33
N VAL A 140 14.11 -24.29 -8.42
CA VAL A 140 14.59 -22.94 -8.80
C VAL A 140 13.42 -22.01 -9.12
N SER A 141 12.53 -22.40 -10.03
CA SER A 141 11.35 -21.59 -10.38
C SER A 141 10.40 -21.38 -9.19
N GLY A 142 10.19 -22.42 -8.37
CA GLY A 142 9.33 -22.32 -7.20
C GLY A 142 9.89 -21.39 -6.13
N SER A 143 11.22 -21.40 -5.92
CA SER A 143 11.88 -20.45 -5.01
C SER A 143 11.76 -18.99 -5.46
N ILE A 144 11.90 -18.74 -6.77
CA ILE A 144 11.74 -17.41 -7.38
C ILE A 144 10.29 -16.93 -7.27
N ILE A 145 9.32 -17.78 -7.61
CA ILE A 145 7.89 -17.46 -7.50
C ILE A 145 7.53 -17.15 -6.04
N TRP A 146 8.00 -17.96 -5.11
CA TRP A 146 7.75 -17.75 -3.68
C TRP A 146 8.31 -16.42 -3.18
N ALA A 147 9.56 -16.10 -3.51
CA ALA A 147 10.19 -14.82 -3.13
C ALA A 147 9.46 -13.62 -3.77
N LYS A 148 9.10 -13.70 -5.06
CA LYS A 148 8.32 -12.67 -5.76
C LYS A 148 6.92 -12.49 -5.16
N GLN A 149 6.31 -13.56 -4.66
CA GLN A 149 5.01 -13.46 -4.01
C GLN A 149 5.08 -12.75 -2.66
N ILE A 150 6.16 -12.95 -1.89
CA ILE A 150 6.43 -12.19 -0.67
C ILE A 150 6.65 -10.71 -1.00
N ASP A 151 7.44 -10.39 -2.03
CA ASP A 151 7.66 -8.99 -2.47
C ASP A 151 6.37 -8.30 -2.92
N ARG A 152 5.48 -9.02 -3.62
CA ARG A 152 4.14 -8.50 -3.95
C ARG A 152 3.29 -8.22 -2.72
N GLN A 153 3.32 -9.10 -1.72
CA GLN A 153 2.61 -8.89 -0.45
C GLN A 153 3.17 -7.69 0.29
N LEU A 154 4.50 -7.58 0.40
CA LEU A 154 5.19 -6.43 0.99
C LEU A 154 4.76 -5.13 0.29
N THR A 155 4.76 -5.11 -1.04
CA THR A 155 4.33 -3.95 -1.84
C THR A 155 2.86 -3.59 -1.58
N ALA A 156 1.98 -4.58 -1.46
CA ALA A 156 0.58 -4.36 -1.11
C ALA A 156 0.43 -3.77 0.30
N TYR A 157 1.24 -4.21 1.27
CA TYR A 157 1.25 -3.65 2.62
C TYR A 157 1.77 -2.21 2.64
N MET A 158 2.84 -1.90 1.90
CA MET A 158 3.33 -0.51 1.78
C MET A 158 2.28 0.41 1.17
N LYS A 159 1.53 -0.06 0.17
CA LYS A 159 0.39 0.70 -0.39
C LYS A 159 -0.72 0.93 0.65
N ARG A 160 -0.99 -0.03 1.53
CA ARG A 160 -1.96 0.17 2.63
C ARG A 160 -1.49 1.23 3.63
N VAL A 161 -0.19 1.33 3.89
CA VAL A 161 0.39 2.39 4.74
C VAL A 161 0.19 3.75 4.08
N GLU A 162 0.43 3.86 2.77
CA GLU A 162 0.17 5.06 1.97
C GLU A 162 -1.32 5.44 2.01
N ASP A 163 -2.24 4.48 1.89
CA ASP A 163 -3.69 4.74 1.95
C ASP A 163 -4.14 5.23 3.34
N VAL A 164 -3.44 4.85 4.43
CA VAL A 164 -3.78 5.23 5.81
C VAL A 164 -3.20 6.58 6.20
N LEU A 165 -1.95 6.84 5.83
CA LEU A 165 -1.24 8.07 6.19
C LEU A 165 -1.37 9.18 5.13
N GLY A 166 -1.81 8.83 3.92
CA GLY A 166 -1.92 9.72 2.78
C GLY A 166 -0.57 9.98 2.08
N LYS A 167 -0.56 10.99 1.21
CA LYS A 167 0.66 11.43 0.52
C LYS A 167 1.70 11.93 1.52
N GLY A 168 2.95 11.53 1.34
CA GLY A 168 4.03 11.89 2.27
C GLY A 168 4.07 11.05 3.54
N TRP A 169 3.49 9.85 3.53
CA TRP A 169 3.60 8.88 4.63
C TRP A 169 5.05 8.61 5.05
N GLU A 170 5.99 8.74 4.12
CA GLU A 170 7.43 8.60 4.36
C GLU A 170 8.00 9.62 5.36
N ASN A 171 7.37 10.79 5.48
CA ASN A 171 7.79 11.84 6.43
C ASN A 171 7.28 11.56 7.86
N HIS A 172 6.35 10.62 8.01
CA HIS A 172 5.87 10.22 9.33
C HIS A 172 6.92 9.32 10.01
N VAL A 173 7.13 9.48 11.32
CA VAL A 173 8.14 8.69 12.07
C VAL A 173 7.95 7.19 11.89
N GLU A 174 6.72 6.72 11.88
CA GLU A 174 6.42 5.30 11.66
C GLU A 174 6.53 4.89 10.19
N GLY A 175 6.19 5.77 9.27
CA GLY A 175 6.30 5.51 7.83
C GLY A 175 7.76 5.44 7.37
N LEU A 176 8.62 6.31 7.91
CA LEU A 176 10.06 6.27 7.66
C LEU A 176 10.67 4.93 8.10
N LYS A 177 10.32 4.44 9.29
CA LYS A 177 10.79 3.14 9.79
C LYS A 177 10.30 1.99 8.91
N LEU A 178 9.00 1.98 8.59
CA LEU A 178 8.40 0.97 7.70
C LEU A 178 9.03 0.97 6.31
N LYS A 179 9.38 2.15 5.78
CA LYS A 179 10.09 2.28 4.51
C LYS A 179 11.49 1.66 4.58
N GLN A 180 12.27 2.00 5.62
CA GLN A 180 13.60 1.43 5.84
C GLN A 180 13.56 -0.10 5.99
N ASP A 181 12.64 -0.60 6.81
CA ASP A 181 12.44 -2.03 7.02
C ASP A 181 12.02 -2.73 5.70
N GLY A 182 11.07 -2.13 4.98
CA GLY A 182 10.59 -2.60 3.69
C GLY A 182 11.66 -2.65 2.61
N ASP A 183 12.47 -1.60 2.48
CA ASP A 183 13.55 -1.52 1.51
C ASP A 183 14.66 -2.54 1.83
N SER A 184 15.01 -2.68 3.11
CA SER A 184 15.97 -3.70 3.56
C SER A 184 15.47 -5.13 3.31
N PHE A 185 14.17 -5.36 3.49
CA PHE A 185 13.57 -6.67 3.26
C PHE A 185 13.46 -6.97 1.76
N ARG A 186 13.08 -5.98 0.94
CA ARG A 186 13.06 -6.11 -0.51
C ARG A 186 14.43 -6.42 -1.09
N ALA A 187 15.50 -5.82 -0.56
CA ALA A 187 16.87 -6.16 -0.97
C ALA A 187 17.19 -7.65 -0.73
N LYS A 188 16.73 -8.24 0.39
CA LYS A 188 16.89 -9.67 0.70
C LYS A 188 16.02 -10.58 -0.18
N LEU A 189 14.96 -10.06 -0.77
CA LEU A 189 14.06 -10.78 -1.69
C LEU A 189 14.57 -10.77 -3.15
N ASN A 190 15.78 -10.26 -3.41
CA ASN A 190 16.34 -10.22 -4.75
C ASN A 190 16.58 -11.64 -5.30
N THR A 191 15.80 -12.01 -6.32
CA THR A 191 15.88 -13.33 -6.96
C THR A 191 16.92 -13.41 -8.07
N GLN A 192 17.58 -12.30 -8.41
CA GLN A 192 18.54 -12.26 -9.53
C GLN A 192 19.72 -13.20 -9.28
N GLU A 193 20.23 -13.25 -8.05
CA GLU A 193 21.34 -14.13 -7.69
C GLU A 193 20.98 -15.62 -7.86
N ILE A 194 19.74 -16.00 -7.52
CA ILE A 194 19.23 -17.37 -7.68
C ILE A 194 19.20 -17.74 -9.17
N PHE A 195 18.73 -16.82 -10.02
CA PHE A 195 18.70 -17.03 -11.46
C PHE A 195 20.11 -17.12 -12.06
N ASP A 196 21.01 -16.22 -11.68
CA ASP A 196 22.37 -16.17 -12.20
C ASP A 196 23.17 -17.42 -11.81
N ASP A 197 22.99 -17.92 -10.58
CA ASP A 197 23.61 -19.17 -10.13
C ASP A 197 23.08 -20.38 -10.91
N TRP A 198 21.75 -20.45 -11.12
CA TRP A 198 21.16 -21.49 -11.97
C TRP A 198 21.69 -21.42 -13.41
N ALA A 199 21.72 -20.23 -14.01
CA ALA A 199 22.22 -20.03 -15.37
C ALA A 199 23.72 -20.38 -15.49
N ARG A 200 24.52 -20.14 -14.45
CA ARG A 200 25.93 -20.55 -14.39
C ARG A 200 26.05 -22.07 -14.36
N LYS A 201 25.30 -22.74 -13.50
CA LYS A 201 25.28 -24.21 -13.39
C LYS A 201 24.85 -24.89 -14.70
N VAL A 202 23.80 -24.37 -15.34
CA VAL A 202 23.33 -24.88 -16.64
C VAL A 202 24.40 -24.70 -17.72
N ARG A 203 25.05 -23.53 -17.79
CA ARG A 203 26.15 -23.29 -18.74
C ARG A 203 27.32 -24.25 -18.53
N LEU A 204 27.71 -24.48 -17.28
CA LEU A 204 28.80 -25.42 -16.94
C LEU A 204 28.48 -26.85 -17.34
N LEU A 205 27.24 -27.31 -17.12
CA LEU A 205 26.79 -28.65 -17.51
C LEU A 205 26.81 -28.81 -19.05
N LEU A 206 26.35 -27.78 -19.78
CA LEU A 206 26.38 -27.79 -21.24
C LEU A 206 27.82 -27.79 -21.80
N SER A 207 28.73 -27.01 -21.20
CA SER A 207 30.15 -27.03 -21.62
C SER A 207 30.83 -28.37 -21.33
N CYS A 208 30.53 -29.01 -20.20
CA CYS A 208 31.10 -30.31 -19.85
C CYS A 208 30.57 -31.43 -20.76
N SER A 209 29.28 -31.38 -21.11
CA SER A 209 28.67 -32.31 -22.07
C SER A 209 29.20 -32.15 -23.51
N SER A 210 29.65 -30.96 -23.88
CA SER A 210 30.32 -30.74 -25.18
C SER A 210 31.76 -31.27 -25.20
N ALA A 211 32.45 -31.26 -24.06
CA ALA A 211 33.80 -31.79 -23.92
C ALA A 211 33.84 -33.33 -23.94
N THR A 212 32.82 -34.01 -23.38
CA THR A 212 32.72 -35.48 -23.45
C THR A 212 32.38 -35.99 -24.86
N LEU A 213 31.64 -35.22 -25.67
CA LEU A 213 31.40 -35.54 -27.09
C LEU A 213 32.64 -35.33 -27.98
N GLN A 214 33.61 -34.53 -27.56
CA GLN A 214 34.90 -34.36 -28.26
C GLN A 214 36.00 -35.30 -27.76
N ALA A 215 35.78 -36.01 -26.64
CA ALA A 215 36.74 -36.92 -26.02
C ALA A 215 36.58 -38.40 -26.44
N GLU A 216 35.72 -38.71 -27.42
CA GLU A 216 35.70 -40.00 -28.12
C GLU A 216 36.36 -39.90 -29.51
N PRO A 217 37.69 -39.73 -29.60
CA PRO A 217 38.46 -40.35 -30.66
C PRO A 217 39.23 -41.54 -30.05
N ILE A 218 39.23 -42.68 -30.75
CA ILE A 218 40.00 -43.90 -30.49
C ILE A 218 39.24 -45.00 -29.71
N PHE A 219 38.24 -45.61 -30.35
CA PHE A 219 38.01 -47.06 -30.26
C PHE A 219 37.43 -47.59 -31.59
N PHE A 220 38.16 -47.36 -32.68
CA PHE A 220 37.91 -48.00 -33.97
C PHE A 220 39.24 -48.36 -34.64
N PHE A 221 40.07 -49.18 -34.01
CA PHE A 221 41.14 -49.92 -34.69
C PHE A 221 41.58 -51.10 -33.82
N PHE A 222 40.81 -52.19 -33.86
CA PHE A 222 41.33 -53.54 -33.63
C PHE A 222 40.43 -54.52 -34.40
N PHE A 223 40.57 -54.50 -35.72
CA PHE A 223 40.19 -55.60 -36.60
C PHE A 223 41.28 -55.70 -37.67
N LEU A 224 42.38 -56.38 -37.33
CA LEU A 224 43.18 -57.26 -38.19
C LEU A 224 44.21 -58.01 -37.35
#